data_AF-A0AAW4BFI0-F1
#
_entry.id   AF-A0AAW4BFI0-F1
#
_cell.length_a   1.000
_cell.length_b   1.000
_cell.length_c   1.000
_cell.angle_alpha   90.00
_cell.angle_beta   90.00
_cell.angle_gamma   90.00
#
_symmetry.space_group_name_H-M   'P 1'
#
loop_
_entity.id
_entity.type
_entity.pdbx_description
1 polymer ?
#
loop_
_entity_poly.entity_id
_entity_poly.type
_entity_poly.pdbx_seq_one_letter_code
_entity_poly.pdbx_strand_id
1 'polypeptide(L)'
;MNAIDSDHRKNIIELFIADPYLSKTQRIITTHDRLFWERICNYCSQDSEFISRVMKYYNDGVVLIEQDVSFKSKIEKALDFYDIRQALVYSRIWLESMVNNYCISNGIEVKAKFSERNYRKNNLLEISLEDTYRKFEDCFSDKHGIFLLLKKDLVNWQGQNQEHHGYDEYNLNFSHSTTSDEVRVIYESLCKLEMIIDADIHHEKLISKRESLENEIGIDIKRYRDNKNFIESAPPEIVNRHLSKIVENEKLLSDTVKLIDMLNPYLSVHEGNLADSKISIS
;
A
#
# COMPACT_ATOMS: atom_id res chain seq x y z
N MET A 1 -2.90 -22.81 15.38
CA MET A 1 -1.87 -22.92 14.34
C MET A 1 -0.50 -22.85 14.98
N ASN A 2 0.19 -23.99 15.01
CA ASN A 2 1.60 -24.09 15.39
C ASN A 2 2.46 -24.06 14.12
N ALA A 3 3.79 -23.97 14.26
CA ALA A 3 4.75 -23.90 13.16
C ALA A 3 4.48 -24.99 12.10
N ILE A 4 3.77 -24.60 11.06
CA ILE A 4 3.53 -25.38 9.85
C ILE A 4 4.46 -24.86 8.76
N ASP A 5 4.83 -25.74 7.85
CA ASP A 5 5.69 -25.37 6.72
C ASP A 5 5.04 -24.27 5.86
N SER A 6 5.88 -23.46 5.21
CA SER A 6 5.51 -22.35 4.31
C SER A 6 4.39 -22.73 3.34
N ASP A 7 4.50 -23.90 2.70
CA ASP A 7 3.54 -24.35 1.69
C ASP A 7 2.20 -24.72 2.31
N HIS A 8 2.22 -25.40 3.47
CA HIS A 8 1.01 -25.71 4.23
C HIS A 8 0.31 -24.43 4.72
N ARG A 9 1.07 -23.38 5.09
CA ARG A 9 0.49 -22.07 5.45
C ARG A 9 -0.28 -21.50 4.27
N LYS A 10 0.34 -21.48 3.09
CA LYS A 10 -0.28 -20.93 1.87
C LYS A 10 -1.57 -21.67 1.52
N ASN A 11 -1.55 -22.99 1.53
CA ASN A 11 -2.73 -23.80 1.18
C ASN A 11 -3.91 -23.56 2.13
N ILE A 12 -3.65 -23.41 3.44
CA ILE A 12 -4.70 -23.14 4.43
C ILE A 12 -5.28 -21.73 4.22
N ILE A 13 -4.42 -20.74 3.94
CA ILE A 13 -4.87 -19.37 3.64
C ILE A 13 -5.72 -19.37 2.37
N GLU A 14 -5.27 -20.03 1.30
CA GLU A 14 -6.03 -20.17 0.06
C GLU A 14 -7.38 -20.84 0.29
N LEU A 15 -7.42 -21.92 1.07
CA LEU A 15 -8.68 -22.58 1.44
C LEU A 15 -9.64 -21.62 2.15
N PHE A 16 -9.14 -20.83 3.11
CA PHE A 16 -9.96 -19.87 3.84
C PHE A 16 -10.53 -18.75 2.98
N ILE A 17 -9.89 -18.43 1.86
CA ILE A 17 -10.29 -17.32 0.97
C ILE A 17 -11.13 -17.84 -0.19
N ALA A 18 -10.70 -18.93 -0.84
CA ALA A 18 -11.31 -19.45 -2.04
C ALA A 18 -12.60 -20.24 -1.77
N ASP A 19 -12.73 -20.84 -0.57
CA ASP A 19 -13.93 -21.58 -0.22
C ASP A 19 -15.13 -20.62 -0.02
N PRO A 20 -16.24 -20.77 -0.77
CA PRO A 20 -17.39 -19.86 -0.69
C PRO A 20 -18.10 -19.83 0.67
N TYR A 21 -17.96 -20.88 1.47
CA TYR A 21 -18.53 -20.97 2.81
C TYR A 21 -17.60 -20.32 3.84
N LEU A 22 -16.31 -20.66 3.81
CA LEU A 22 -15.33 -20.13 4.77
C LEU A 22 -15.05 -18.65 4.57
N SER A 23 -15.06 -18.17 3.33
CA SER A 23 -14.87 -16.75 2.99
C SER A 23 -15.90 -15.85 3.69
N LYS A 24 -17.17 -16.29 3.75
CA LYS A 24 -18.30 -15.54 4.34
C LYS A 24 -18.50 -15.78 5.83
N THR A 25 -17.67 -16.60 6.46
CA THR A 25 -17.84 -16.98 7.87
C THR A 25 -16.91 -16.16 8.76
N GLN A 26 -17.41 -15.70 9.90
CA GLN A 26 -16.58 -15.08 10.94
C GLN A 26 -15.61 -16.11 11.51
N ARG A 27 -14.31 -15.79 11.49
CA ARG A 27 -13.23 -16.70 11.88
C ARG A 27 -12.59 -16.27 13.19
N ILE A 28 -12.50 -17.19 14.14
CA ILE A 28 -11.70 -17.04 15.37
C ILE A 28 -10.51 -17.99 15.25
N ILE A 29 -9.31 -17.42 15.11
CA ILE A 29 -8.09 -18.19 14.84
C ILE A 29 -7.11 -17.99 16.00
N THR A 30 -6.74 -19.09 16.67
CA THR A 30 -5.64 -19.10 17.63
C THR A 30 -4.35 -19.50 16.92
N THR A 31 -3.40 -18.58 16.80
CA THR A 31 -2.11 -18.80 16.14
C THR A 31 -0.96 -18.21 16.94
N HIS A 32 0.16 -18.93 16.98
CA HIS A 32 1.45 -18.37 17.45
C HIS A 32 2.27 -17.78 16.29
N ASP A 33 1.82 -18.01 15.06
CA ASP A 33 2.48 -17.57 13.85
C ASP A 33 1.96 -16.19 13.42
N ARG A 34 2.79 -15.17 13.65
CA ARG A 34 2.51 -13.79 13.25
C ARG A 34 2.39 -13.66 11.73
N LEU A 35 3.28 -14.31 10.97
CA LEU A 35 3.31 -14.21 9.51
C LEU A 35 2.03 -14.80 8.89
N PHE A 36 1.49 -15.87 9.48
CA PHE A 36 0.21 -16.44 9.07
C PHE A 36 -0.94 -15.44 9.22
N TRP A 37 -1.04 -14.77 10.36
CA TRP A 37 -2.06 -13.73 10.60
C TRP A 37 -1.89 -12.56 9.62
N GLU A 38 -0.67 -12.07 9.44
CA GLU A 38 -0.39 -10.95 8.55
C GLU A 38 -0.74 -11.25 7.09
N ARG A 39 -0.42 -12.45 6.59
CA ARG A 39 -0.77 -12.87 5.23
C ARG A 39 -2.28 -12.95 5.03
N ILE A 40 -3.03 -13.55 5.96
CA ILE A 40 -4.50 -13.59 5.86
C ILE A 40 -5.08 -12.19 5.76
N CYS A 41 -4.62 -11.28 6.62
CA CYS A 41 -5.16 -9.94 6.66
C CYS A 41 -4.81 -9.16 5.39
N ASN A 42 -3.61 -9.33 4.83
CA ASN A 42 -3.24 -8.70 3.55
C ASN A 42 -4.08 -9.22 2.37
N TYR A 43 -4.44 -10.50 2.37
CA TYR A 43 -5.37 -11.02 1.36
C TYR A 43 -6.78 -10.46 1.54
N CYS A 44 -7.26 -10.39 2.79
CA CYS A 44 -8.61 -9.92 3.08
C CYS A 44 -8.73 -8.38 3.05
N SER A 45 -7.63 -7.63 3.15
CA SER A 45 -7.65 -6.16 3.14
C SER A 45 -8.04 -5.55 1.80
N GLN A 46 -8.17 -6.35 0.74
CA GLN A 46 -8.80 -5.91 -0.51
C GLN A 46 -10.32 -5.73 -0.37
N ASP A 47 -10.92 -6.34 0.66
CA ASP A 47 -12.33 -6.16 1.01
C ASP A 47 -12.49 -4.97 1.97
N SER A 48 -13.33 -4.01 1.59
CA SER A 48 -13.59 -2.80 2.38
C SER A 48 -14.22 -3.06 3.75
N GLU A 49 -14.80 -4.25 3.97
CA GLU A 49 -15.47 -4.61 5.23
C GLU A 49 -14.57 -5.43 6.19
N PHE A 50 -13.33 -5.73 5.82
CA PHE A 50 -12.47 -6.59 6.64
C PHE A 50 -11.99 -5.90 7.92
N ILE A 51 -12.30 -6.50 9.08
CA ILE A 51 -11.83 -6.06 10.39
C ILE A 51 -11.03 -7.18 11.06
N SER A 52 -9.74 -6.93 11.33
CA SER A 52 -8.89 -7.84 12.11
C SER A 52 -8.83 -7.40 13.57
N ARG A 53 -9.11 -8.33 14.49
CA ARG A 53 -9.03 -8.12 15.94
C ARG A 53 -8.13 -9.15 16.58
N VAL A 54 -7.16 -8.66 17.34
CA VAL A 54 -6.26 -9.50 18.13
C VAL A 54 -6.75 -9.52 19.56
N MET A 55 -7.10 -10.72 20.02
CA MET A 55 -7.50 -10.96 21.40
C MET A 55 -6.25 -11.28 22.23
N LYS A 56 -5.96 -10.44 23.23
CA LYS A 56 -4.86 -10.66 24.18
C LYS A 56 -5.42 -10.89 25.58
N TYR A 57 -4.87 -11.87 26.27
CA TYR A 57 -5.17 -12.07 27.68
C TYR A 57 -4.13 -11.33 28.52
N TYR A 58 -4.59 -10.40 29.35
CA TYR A 58 -3.83 -9.76 30.41
C TYR A 58 -4.33 -10.28 31.75
N ASN A 59 -3.55 -10.12 32.82
CA ASN A 59 -3.92 -10.60 34.17
C ASN A 59 -5.28 -10.05 34.65
N ASP A 60 -5.70 -8.89 34.14
CA ASP A 60 -6.96 -8.22 34.50
C ASP A 60 -8.12 -8.51 33.53
N GLY A 61 -7.90 -9.37 32.51
CA GLY A 61 -8.95 -9.80 31.60
C GLY A 61 -8.53 -9.93 30.13
N VAL A 62 -9.51 -10.26 29.29
CA VAL A 62 -9.34 -10.36 27.85
C VAL A 62 -9.56 -9.00 27.20
N VAL A 63 -8.56 -8.50 26.48
CA VAL A 63 -8.65 -7.26 25.71
C VAL A 63 -8.70 -7.60 24.23
N LEU A 64 -9.69 -7.03 23.55
CA LEU A 64 -9.85 -7.12 22.11
C LEU A 64 -9.26 -5.84 21.49
N ILE A 65 -8.18 -5.98 20.71
CA ILE A 65 -7.52 -4.85 20.06
C ILE A 65 -7.79 -4.96 18.56
N GLU A 66 -8.44 -3.96 17.99
CA GLU A 66 -8.53 -3.83 16.54
C GLU A 66 -7.14 -3.52 15.99
N GLN A 67 -6.70 -4.33 15.02
CA GLN A 67 -5.43 -4.15 14.35
C GLN A 67 -5.68 -3.88 12.87
N ASP A 68 -5.32 -2.66 12.47
CA ASP A 68 -5.06 -2.37 11.06
C ASP A 68 -3.78 -3.12 10.64
N VAL A 69 -3.95 -3.98 9.64
CA VAL A 69 -2.89 -4.86 9.13
C VAL A 69 -2.35 -4.37 7.79
N SER A 70 -2.84 -3.23 7.30
CA SER A 70 -2.32 -2.59 6.09
C SER A 70 -0.82 -2.35 6.20
N PHE A 71 -0.10 -2.54 5.08
CA PHE A 71 1.33 -2.22 5.03
C PHE A 71 1.58 -0.75 5.39
N LYS A 72 0.68 0.15 4.99
CA LYS A 72 0.70 1.57 5.35
C LYS A 72 0.74 1.80 6.85
N SER A 73 -0.23 1.27 7.60
CA SER A 73 -0.29 1.42 9.06
C SER A 73 0.95 0.84 9.76
N LYS A 74 1.51 -0.26 9.23
CA LYS A 74 2.72 -0.86 9.79
C LYS A 74 3.97 -0.02 9.55
N ILE A 75 4.09 0.61 8.38
CA ILE A 75 5.20 1.51 8.06
C ILE A 75 5.08 2.78 8.92
N GLU A 76 3.88 3.36 9.04
CA GLU A 76 3.63 4.53 9.90
C GLU A 76 3.98 4.25 11.36
N LYS A 77 3.50 3.13 11.93
CA LYS A 77 3.86 2.72 13.29
C LYS A 77 5.37 2.51 13.44
N ALA A 78 6.03 1.91 12.46
CA ALA A 78 7.48 1.71 12.52
C ALA A 78 8.23 3.06 12.50
N LEU A 79 7.76 4.03 11.70
CA LEU A 79 8.31 5.38 11.68
C LEU A 79 8.07 6.14 13.00
N ASP A 80 6.91 5.97 13.64
CA ASP A 80 6.60 6.58 14.94
C ASP A 80 7.53 6.11 16.06
N PHE A 81 7.95 4.84 16.00
CA PHE A 81 8.90 4.24 16.96
C PHE A 81 10.35 4.29 16.48
N TYR A 82 10.67 5.00 15.40
CA TYR A 82 12.01 5.10 14.80
C TYR A 82 12.62 3.73 14.42
N ASP A 83 11.79 2.74 14.13
CA ASP A 83 12.22 1.42 13.65
C ASP A 83 12.37 1.43 12.12
N ILE A 84 13.48 1.99 11.68
CA ILE A 84 13.85 2.18 10.27
C ILE A 84 13.91 0.83 9.54
N ARG A 85 14.42 -0.22 10.20
CA ARG A 85 14.52 -1.56 9.60
C ARG A 85 13.14 -2.14 9.33
N GLN A 86 12.25 -2.08 10.30
CA GLN A 86 10.91 -2.63 10.16
C GLN A 86 10.10 -1.87 9.10
N ALA A 87 10.27 -0.55 9.02
CA ALA A 87 9.68 0.28 7.97
C ALA A 87 10.17 -0.12 6.57
N LEU A 88 11.49 -0.26 6.37
CA LEU A 88 12.07 -0.67 5.09
C LEU A 88 11.63 -2.07 4.65
N VAL A 89 11.56 -3.04 5.57
CA VAL A 89 11.09 -4.40 5.28
C VAL A 89 9.64 -4.39 4.81
N TYR A 90 8.74 -3.67 5.48
CA TYR A 90 7.34 -3.59 5.03
C TYR A 90 7.19 -2.81 3.73
N SER A 91 7.94 -1.72 3.55
CA SER A 91 8.01 -0.97 2.29
C SER A 91 8.42 -1.86 1.11
N ARG A 92 9.42 -2.73 1.30
CA ARG A 92 9.86 -3.71 0.30
C ARG A 92 8.77 -4.72 -0.01
N ILE A 93 8.18 -5.37 1.01
CA ILE A 93 7.14 -6.38 0.80
C ILE A 93 5.94 -5.78 0.07
N TRP A 94 5.60 -4.54 0.38
CA TRP A 94 4.53 -3.83 -0.29
C TRP A 94 4.86 -3.56 -1.77
N LEU A 95 6.08 -3.11 -2.09
CA LEU A 95 6.55 -2.95 -3.48
C LEU A 95 6.51 -4.28 -4.26
N GLU A 96 7.04 -5.36 -3.68
CA GLU A 96 7.00 -6.69 -4.28
C GLU A 96 5.56 -7.13 -4.56
N SER A 97 4.64 -6.88 -3.62
CA SER A 97 3.23 -7.23 -3.77
C SER A 97 2.57 -6.44 -4.90
N MET A 98 2.81 -5.13 -4.97
CA MET A 98 2.27 -4.26 -6.03
C MET A 98 2.75 -4.68 -7.42
N VAL A 99 4.06 -4.88 -7.58
CA VAL A 99 4.65 -5.28 -8.88
C VAL A 99 4.14 -6.66 -9.30
N ASN A 100 4.11 -7.63 -8.38
CA ASN A 100 3.61 -8.97 -8.71
C ASN A 100 2.13 -8.93 -9.12
N ASN A 101 1.29 -8.20 -8.40
CA ASN A 101 -0.12 -8.04 -8.77
C ASN A 101 -0.27 -7.38 -10.13
N TYR A 102 0.51 -6.34 -10.44
CA TYR A 102 0.51 -5.72 -11.76
C TYR A 102 0.92 -6.70 -12.86
N CYS A 103 1.98 -7.48 -12.66
CA CYS A 103 2.42 -8.49 -13.63
C CYS A 103 1.37 -9.58 -13.85
N ILE A 104 0.69 -10.03 -12.79
CA ILE A 104 -0.39 -11.03 -12.88
C ILE A 104 -1.58 -10.46 -13.66
N SER A 105 -2.05 -9.26 -13.29
CA SER A 105 -3.22 -8.63 -13.93
C SER A 105 -3.00 -8.32 -15.41
N ASN A 106 -1.77 -7.98 -15.81
CA ASN A 106 -1.41 -7.68 -17.20
C ASN A 106 -0.88 -8.89 -17.98
N GLY A 107 -0.85 -10.09 -17.38
CA GLY A 107 -0.39 -11.32 -18.05
C GLY A 107 1.08 -11.26 -18.49
N ILE A 108 1.94 -10.56 -17.74
CA ILE A 108 3.36 -10.39 -18.10
C ILE A 108 4.11 -11.70 -17.90
N GLU A 109 4.77 -12.17 -18.95
CA GLU A 109 5.58 -13.38 -18.92
C GLU A 109 6.97 -13.12 -18.29
N VAL A 110 7.30 -13.90 -17.27
CA VAL A 110 8.61 -13.88 -16.60
C VAL A 110 9.31 -15.23 -16.78
N LYS A 111 10.62 -15.20 -17.05
CA LYS A 111 11.43 -16.41 -17.19
C LYS A 111 11.89 -16.88 -15.81
N ALA A 112 11.72 -18.16 -15.52
CA ALA A 112 12.25 -18.80 -14.32
C ALA A 112 13.50 -19.62 -14.65
N LYS A 113 14.41 -19.74 -13.68
CA LYS A 113 15.59 -20.61 -13.78
C LYS A 113 15.49 -21.74 -12.76
N PHE A 114 16.10 -22.88 -13.10
CA PHE A 114 16.31 -23.96 -12.14
C PHE A 114 17.40 -23.56 -11.15
N SER A 115 17.15 -23.77 -9.86
CA SER A 115 18.04 -23.38 -8.77
C SER A 115 18.37 -24.59 -7.90
N GLU A 116 19.67 -24.91 -7.76
CA GLU A 116 20.12 -26.03 -6.92
C GLU A 116 19.76 -25.85 -5.44
N ARG A 117 19.63 -24.60 -4.97
CA ARG A 117 19.22 -24.26 -3.60
C ARG A 117 17.82 -24.75 -3.25
N ASN A 118 16.97 -24.99 -4.23
CA ASN A 118 15.56 -25.35 -4.06
C ASN A 118 15.29 -26.83 -4.37
N TYR A 119 16.31 -27.69 -4.51
CA TYR A 119 16.14 -29.12 -4.81
C TYR A 119 15.24 -29.86 -3.79
N ARG A 120 15.07 -29.31 -2.59
CA ARG A 120 14.17 -29.82 -1.53
C ARG A 120 12.82 -29.10 -1.40
N LYS A 121 12.57 -28.05 -2.20
CA LYS A 121 11.29 -27.32 -2.21
C LYS A 121 10.39 -27.87 -3.32
N ASN A 122 9.07 -27.75 -3.14
CA ASN A 122 8.08 -28.24 -4.11
C ASN A 122 8.14 -27.52 -5.47
N ASN A 123 8.71 -26.31 -5.52
CA ASN A 123 8.95 -25.56 -6.75
C ASN A 123 10.45 -25.48 -7.06
N LEU A 124 10.86 -26.11 -8.16
CA LEU A 124 12.22 -26.08 -8.70
C LEU A 124 12.53 -24.82 -9.51
N LEU A 125 11.47 -24.11 -9.91
CA LEU A 125 11.54 -22.87 -10.67
C LEU A 125 11.64 -21.68 -9.71
N GLU A 126 12.70 -20.90 -9.84
CA GLU A 126 12.88 -19.65 -9.13
C GLU A 126 12.68 -18.49 -10.12
N ILE A 127 11.68 -17.64 -9.83
CA ILE A 127 11.46 -16.38 -10.53
C ILE A 127 12.44 -15.37 -9.92
N SER A 128 13.31 -14.78 -10.75
CA SER A 128 14.17 -13.70 -10.27
C SER A 128 13.35 -12.44 -10.04
N LEU A 129 13.45 -11.88 -8.83
CA LEU A 129 12.85 -10.59 -8.51
C LEU A 129 13.43 -9.49 -9.41
N GLU A 130 14.72 -9.54 -9.73
CA GLU A 130 15.35 -8.59 -10.65
C GLU A 130 14.78 -8.67 -12.07
N ASP A 131 14.55 -9.89 -12.57
CA ASP A 131 13.91 -10.09 -13.87
C ASP A 131 12.45 -9.60 -13.85
N THR A 132 11.74 -9.80 -12.73
CA THR A 132 10.35 -9.31 -12.54
C THR A 132 10.31 -7.79 -12.54
N TYR A 133 11.19 -7.13 -11.79
CA TYR A 133 11.28 -5.67 -11.76
C TYR A 133 11.71 -5.06 -13.08
N ARG A 134 12.61 -5.73 -13.82
CA ARG A 134 12.97 -5.27 -15.17
C ARG A 134 11.80 -5.37 -16.13
N LYS A 135 11.04 -6.47 -16.07
CA LYS A 135 9.82 -6.63 -16.87
C LYS A 135 8.74 -5.62 -16.51
N PHE A 136 8.60 -5.32 -15.22
CA PHE A 136 7.74 -4.25 -14.77
C PHE A 136 8.19 -2.90 -15.35
N GLU A 137 9.48 -2.56 -15.25
CA GLU A 137 10.06 -1.32 -15.80
C GLU A 137 9.87 -1.20 -17.32
N ASP A 138 10.02 -2.30 -18.07
CA ASP A 138 9.82 -2.31 -19.52
C ASP A 138 8.35 -2.03 -19.92
N CYS A 139 7.40 -2.46 -19.09
CA CYS A 139 5.96 -2.34 -19.36
C CYS A 139 5.32 -1.09 -18.72
N PHE A 140 5.86 -0.65 -17.59
CA PHE A 140 5.33 0.45 -16.80
C PHE A 140 5.95 1.77 -17.27
N SER A 141 5.12 2.68 -17.79
CA SER A 141 5.57 4.00 -18.21
C SER A 141 5.80 4.90 -17.00
N ASP A 142 6.97 4.82 -16.37
CA ASP A 142 7.33 5.63 -15.19
C ASP A 142 7.62 7.11 -15.56
N LYS A 143 6.59 7.87 -15.91
CA LYS A 143 6.72 9.28 -16.34
C LYS A 143 7.27 10.18 -15.23
N HIS A 144 7.22 9.75 -13.97
CA HIS A 144 7.68 10.52 -12.81
C HIS A 144 8.98 9.98 -12.18
N GLY A 145 9.57 8.89 -12.70
CA GLY A 145 10.78 8.30 -12.13
C GLY A 145 10.61 7.72 -10.72
N ILE A 146 9.36 7.44 -10.31
CA ILE A 146 9.02 6.97 -8.97
C ILE A 146 9.52 5.54 -8.76
N PHE A 147 9.34 4.68 -9.75
CA PHE A 147 9.81 3.30 -9.68
C PHE A 147 11.34 3.26 -9.68
N LEU A 148 11.99 4.11 -10.47
CA LEU A 148 13.45 4.22 -10.48
C LEU A 148 14.02 4.65 -9.12
N LEU A 149 13.37 5.62 -8.45
CA LEU A 149 13.72 6.05 -7.09
C LEU A 149 13.61 4.88 -6.10
N LEU A 150 12.46 4.20 -6.09
CA LEU A 150 12.22 3.06 -5.20
C LEU A 150 13.19 1.91 -5.46
N LYS A 151 13.53 1.64 -6.71
CA LYS A 151 14.53 0.64 -7.14
C LYS A 151 15.96 0.98 -6.71
N LYS A 152 16.26 2.23 -6.39
CA LYS A 152 17.58 2.60 -5.85
C LYS A 152 17.61 2.42 -4.33
N ASP A 153 16.54 2.80 -3.65
CA ASP A 153 16.55 2.99 -2.19
C ASP A 153 16.03 1.75 -1.42
N LEU A 154 15.04 1.02 -1.95
CA LEU A 154 14.48 -0.19 -1.31
C LEU A 154 15.20 -1.48 -1.71
N VAL A 155 16.03 -1.37 -2.73
CA VAL A 155 16.42 -2.48 -3.60
C VAL A 155 17.95 -2.59 -3.53
N ASN A 156 18.55 -2.24 -2.39
CA ASN A 156 19.87 -2.73 -2.01
C ASN A 156 19.72 -4.19 -1.49
N TRP A 157 19.44 -5.09 -2.43
CA TRP A 157 18.93 -6.45 -2.21
C TRP A 157 19.80 -7.31 -1.28
N GLN A 158 21.12 -7.14 -1.34
CA GLN A 158 22.05 -7.96 -0.57
C GLN A 158 22.04 -7.62 0.92
N GLY A 159 21.70 -6.38 1.28
CA GLY A 159 21.74 -5.94 2.67
C GLY A 159 20.47 -6.22 3.48
N GLN A 160 19.32 -6.36 2.81
CA GLN A 160 18.04 -6.62 3.47
C GLN A 160 17.63 -8.10 3.51
N ASN A 161 18.32 -8.99 2.78
CA ASN A 161 17.90 -10.36 2.53
C ASN A 161 18.70 -11.43 3.28
N GLN A 162 19.01 -11.21 4.56
CA GLN A 162 19.53 -12.27 5.43
C GLN A 162 18.37 -12.90 6.23
N GLU A 163 17.66 -13.84 5.61
CA GLU A 163 16.75 -14.72 6.36
C GLU A 163 17.51 -15.59 7.37
N HIS A 164 18.79 -15.89 7.15
CA HIS A 164 19.63 -16.63 8.07
C HIS A 164 21.10 -16.18 7.95
N HIS A 165 21.74 -15.86 9.08
CA HIS A 165 23.19 -15.64 9.31
C HIS A 165 23.74 -14.20 9.28
N GLY A 166 23.97 -13.65 10.49
CA GLY A 166 25.14 -12.83 10.83
C GLY A 166 25.09 -11.34 10.47
N TYR A 167 24.99 -10.49 11.51
CA TYR A 167 25.21 -9.04 11.43
C TYR A 167 26.48 -8.71 10.62
N ASP A 168 26.30 -8.17 9.43
CA ASP A 168 27.38 -7.56 8.65
C ASP A 168 27.40 -6.04 8.92
N GLU A 169 28.58 -5.46 9.15
CA GLU A 169 28.75 -4.04 9.51
C GLU A 169 28.14 -3.09 8.46
N TYR A 170 28.10 -3.54 7.19
CA TYR A 170 27.46 -2.83 6.09
C TYR A 170 25.95 -2.61 6.30
N ASN A 171 25.23 -3.60 6.85
CA ASN A 171 23.79 -3.53 7.08
C ASN A 171 23.45 -2.70 8.32
N LEU A 172 24.31 -2.77 9.34
CA LEU A 172 24.23 -1.90 10.49
C LEU A 172 24.40 -0.44 10.03
N ASN A 173 25.42 -0.17 9.21
CA ASN A 173 25.67 1.15 8.63
C ASN A 173 24.53 1.62 7.73
N PHE A 174 23.92 0.77 6.89
CA PHE A 174 22.76 1.15 6.07
C PHE A 174 21.54 1.51 6.94
N SER A 175 21.22 0.70 7.95
CA SER A 175 20.11 0.99 8.87
C SER A 175 20.36 2.20 9.77
N HIS A 176 21.62 2.56 10.03
CA HIS A 176 22.02 3.72 10.83
C HIS A 176 22.35 4.97 9.99
N SER A 177 22.57 4.83 8.68
CA SER A 177 22.79 5.94 7.75
C SER A 177 21.49 6.48 7.18
N THR A 178 20.45 5.64 7.12
CA THR A 178 19.15 6.06 6.59
C THR A 178 18.41 6.85 7.66
N THR A 179 17.94 8.05 7.33
CA THR A 179 17.16 8.88 8.27
C THR A 179 15.67 8.55 8.19
N SER A 180 14.91 8.88 9.24
CA SER A 180 13.46 8.72 9.22
C SER A 180 12.78 9.53 8.11
N ASP A 181 13.39 10.65 7.70
CA ASP A 181 12.89 11.47 6.59
C ASP A 181 13.13 10.80 5.23
N GLU A 182 14.27 10.12 5.04
CA GLU A 182 14.51 9.33 3.82
C GLU A 182 13.52 8.17 3.71
N VAL A 183 13.25 7.45 4.80
CA VAL A 183 12.23 6.39 4.79
C VAL A 183 10.83 6.95 4.56
N ARG A 184 10.54 8.16 5.05
CA ARG A 184 9.27 8.84 4.76
C ARG A 184 9.13 9.16 3.27
N VAL A 185 10.20 9.62 2.60
CA VAL A 185 10.20 9.83 1.14
C VAL A 185 9.92 8.53 0.38
N ILE A 186 10.51 7.42 0.83
CA ILE A 186 10.23 6.09 0.27
C ILE A 186 8.76 5.72 0.46
N TYR A 187 8.21 5.90 1.67
CA TYR A 187 6.81 5.63 1.97
C TYR A 187 5.85 6.45 1.10
N GLU A 188 6.09 7.75 0.97
CA GLU A 188 5.30 8.62 0.10
C GLU A 188 5.40 8.21 -1.37
N SER A 189 6.58 7.78 -1.81
CA SER A 189 6.79 7.28 -3.17
C SER A 189 6.05 5.97 -3.41
N LEU A 190 5.95 5.07 -2.43
CA LEU A 190 5.15 3.85 -2.51
C LEU A 190 3.66 4.15 -2.61
N CYS A 191 3.15 5.08 -1.79
CA CYS A 191 1.76 5.55 -1.89
C CYS A 191 1.45 6.08 -3.29
N LYS A 192 2.35 6.89 -3.88
CA LYS A 192 2.16 7.41 -5.23
C LYS A 192 2.20 6.30 -6.28
N LEU A 193 3.12 5.33 -6.15
CA LEU A 193 3.20 4.21 -7.07
C LEU A 193 1.92 3.37 -7.06
N GLU A 194 1.39 3.06 -5.87
CA GLU A 194 0.11 2.35 -5.73
C GLU A 194 -1.02 3.11 -6.43
N MET A 195 -1.11 4.42 -6.20
CA MET A 195 -2.11 5.27 -6.84
C MET A 195 -1.98 5.29 -8.36
N ILE A 196 -0.76 5.22 -8.89
CA ILE A 196 -0.51 5.19 -10.35
C ILE A 196 -0.86 3.82 -10.95
N ILE A 197 -0.56 2.72 -10.25
CA ILE A 197 -0.90 1.37 -10.70
C ILE A 197 -2.42 1.21 -10.83
N ASP A 198 -3.17 1.73 -9.85
CA ASP A 198 -4.63 1.70 -9.83
C ASP A 198 -5.24 3.09 -10.14
N ALA A 199 -4.67 3.78 -11.15
CA ALA A 199 -4.99 5.18 -11.46
C ALA A 199 -6.47 5.45 -11.65
N ASP A 200 -7.19 4.59 -12.39
CA ASP A 200 -8.62 4.79 -12.68
C ASP A 200 -9.47 4.80 -11.40
N ILE A 201 -9.23 3.86 -10.48
CA ILE A 201 -9.95 3.73 -9.21
C ILE A 201 -9.64 4.92 -8.29
N HIS A 202 -8.36 5.30 -8.19
CA HIS A 202 -7.94 6.41 -7.34
C HIS A 202 -8.39 7.76 -7.88
N HIS A 203 -8.42 7.93 -9.19
CA HIS A 203 -8.88 9.14 -9.85
C HIS A 203 -10.37 9.39 -9.60
N GLU A 204 -11.22 8.36 -9.74
CA GLU A 204 -12.65 8.47 -9.41
C GLU A 204 -12.87 8.91 -7.95
N LYS A 205 -12.19 8.25 -7.01
CA LYS A 205 -12.25 8.60 -5.58
C LYS A 205 -11.79 10.03 -5.31
N LEU A 206 -10.73 10.49 -5.98
CA LEU A 206 -10.22 11.86 -5.81
C LEU A 206 -11.17 12.90 -6.41
N ILE A 207 -11.84 12.61 -7.54
CA ILE A 207 -12.88 13.48 -8.10
C ILE A 207 -14.03 13.63 -7.09
N SER A 208 -14.57 12.53 -6.57
CA SER A 208 -15.65 12.59 -5.59
C SER A 208 -15.23 13.35 -4.32
N LYS A 209 -13.99 13.15 -3.88
CA LYS A 209 -13.42 13.90 -2.74
C LYS A 209 -13.30 15.39 -3.04
N ARG A 210 -12.84 15.76 -4.25
CA ARG A 210 -12.74 17.16 -4.70
C ARG A 210 -14.10 17.84 -4.64
N GLU A 211 -15.12 17.22 -5.24
CA GLU A 211 -16.49 17.76 -5.26
C GLU A 211 -17.07 17.92 -3.85
N SER A 212 -16.84 16.95 -2.96
CA SER A 212 -17.26 17.06 -1.57
C SER A 212 -16.58 18.22 -0.84
N LEU A 213 -15.27 18.40 -1.03
CA LEU A 213 -14.51 19.50 -0.40
C LEU A 213 -14.93 20.87 -0.94
N GLU A 214 -15.11 21.01 -2.25
CA GLU A 214 -15.59 22.26 -2.88
C GLU A 214 -16.97 22.66 -2.33
N ASN A 215 -17.87 21.69 -2.17
CA ASN A 215 -19.19 21.92 -1.57
C ASN A 215 -19.09 22.35 -0.10
N GLU A 216 -18.28 21.65 0.71
CA GLU A 216 -18.10 21.98 2.14
C GLU A 216 -17.48 23.37 2.31
N ILE A 217 -16.41 23.67 1.57
CA ILE A 217 -15.74 24.98 1.59
C ILE A 217 -16.73 26.08 1.17
N GLY A 218 -17.48 25.87 0.09
CA GLY A 218 -18.47 26.83 -0.39
C GLY A 218 -19.57 27.13 0.64
N ILE A 219 -20.01 26.12 1.40
CA ILE A 219 -20.98 26.28 2.49
C ILE A 219 -20.35 27.02 3.67
N ASP A 220 -19.16 26.61 4.11
CA ASP A 220 -18.48 27.15 5.29
C ASP A 220 -18.05 28.61 5.07
N ILE A 221 -17.59 28.97 3.85
CA ILE A 221 -17.29 30.36 3.48
C ILE A 221 -18.54 31.22 3.63
N LYS A 222 -19.67 30.82 3.05
CA LYS A 222 -20.93 31.58 3.13
C LYS A 222 -21.45 31.71 4.57
N ARG A 223 -21.30 30.66 5.38
CA ARG A 223 -21.83 30.61 6.75
C ARG A 223 -20.98 31.34 7.77
N TYR A 224 -19.66 31.26 7.65
CA TYR A 224 -18.74 31.67 8.70
C TYR A 224 -17.76 32.77 8.29
N ARG A 225 -17.32 32.80 7.03
CA ARG A 225 -16.35 33.80 6.54
C ARG A 225 -17.03 35.06 6.01
N ASP A 226 -18.12 34.91 5.28
CA ASP A 226 -18.82 36.04 4.64
C ASP A 226 -19.97 36.58 5.50
N ASN A 227 -20.39 35.83 6.52
CA ASN A 227 -21.49 36.20 7.40
C ASN A 227 -21.02 37.18 8.49
N LYS A 228 -21.19 38.47 8.22
CA LYS A 228 -20.83 39.55 9.17
C LYS A 228 -21.48 39.40 10.55
N ASN A 229 -22.74 38.96 10.61
CA ASN A 229 -23.44 38.76 11.89
C ASN A 229 -22.76 37.68 12.74
N PHE A 230 -22.26 36.61 12.11
CA PHE A 230 -21.52 35.56 12.80
C PHE A 230 -20.17 36.07 13.31
N ILE A 231 -19.42 36.78 12.47
CA ILE A 231 -18.08 37.31 12.82
C ILE A 231 -18.17 38.31 13.98
N GLU A 232 -19.19 39.16 13.99
CA GLU A 232 -19.36 40.22 14.99
C GLU A 232 -20.02 39.72 16.29
N SER A 233 -20.87 38.69 16.22
CA SER A 233 -21.65 38.21 17.38
C SER A 233 -21.06 36.98 18.07
N ALA A 234 -20.26 36.17 17.38
CA ALA A 234 -19.71 34.95 17.94
C ALA A 234 -18.39 35.21 18.71
N PRO A 235 -18.06 34.38 19.72
CA PRO A 235 -16.77 34.43 20.38
C PRO A 235 -15.60 34.31 19.38
N PRO A 236 -14.53 35.11 19.52
CA PRO A 236 -13.43 35.15 18.56
C PRO A 236 -12.71 33.80 18.41
N GLU A 237 -12.69 32.98 19.46
CA GLU A 237 -12.15 31.61 19.42
C GLU A 237 -12.93 30.71 18.45
N ILE A 238 -14.26 30.83 18.43
CA ILE A 238 -15.14 30.04 17.56
C ILE A 238 -15.00 30.52 16.12
N VAL A 239 -14.96 31.84 15.90
CA VAL A 239 -14.74 32.43 14.58
C VAL A 239 -13.40 31.95 14.00
N ASN A 240 -12.32 32.06 14.78
CA ASN A 240 -10.98 31.62 14.36
C ASN A 240 -10.94 30.13 14.05
N ARG A 241 -11.58 29.27 14.86
CA ARG A 241 -11.65 27.83 14.61
C ARG A 241 -12.27 27.51 13.24
N HIS A 242 -13.38 28.16 12.89
CA HIS A 242 -14.03 27.94 11.60
C HIS A 242 -13.20 28.48 10.43
N LEU A 243 -12.56 29.65 10.59
CA LEU A 243 -11.67 30.21 9.58
C LEU A 243 -10.44 29.32 9.35
N SER A 244 -9.82 28.81 10.41
CA SER A 244 -8.70 27.85 10.31
C SER A 244 -9.12 26.57 9.60
N LYS A 245 -10.31 26.03 9.91
CA LYS A 245 -10.84 24.84 9.22
C LYS A 245 -11.03 25.09 7.71
N ILE A 246 -11.52 26.26 7.31
CA ILE A 246 -11.65 26.63 5.89
C ILE A 246 -10.28 26.61 5.21
N VAL A 247 -9.27 27.22 5.82
CA VAL A 247 -7.90 27.25 5.28
C VAL A 247 -7.29 25.84 5.17
N GLU A 248 -7.52 24.98 6.16
CA GLU A 248 -7.10 23.58 6.11
C GLU A 248 -7.77 22.81 4.96
N ASN A 249 -9.09 23.00 4.80
CA ASN A 249 -9.84 22.38 3.71
C ASN A 249 -9.40 22.91 2.32
N GLU A 250 -9.14 24.20 2.18
CA GLU A 250 -8.59 24.79 0.94
C GLU A 250 -7.22 24.19 0.59
N LYS A 251 -6.35 23.98 1.59
CA LYS A 251 -5.07 23.30 1.40
C LYS A 251 -5.27 21.85 0.95
N LEU A 252 -6.16 21.11 1.62
CA LEU A 252 -6.47 19.73 1.26
C LEU A 252 -7.06 19.60 -0.16
N LEU A 253 -7.90 20.56 -0.56
CA LEU A 253 -8.41 20.66 -1.92
C LEU A 253 -7.28 20.87 -2.92
N SER A 254 -6.35 21.81 -2.65
CA SER A 254 -5.19 22.05 -3.51
C SER A 254 -4.33 20.79 -3.68
N ASP A 255 -4.06 20.06 -2.59
CA ASP A 255 -3.26 18.83 -2.66
C ASP A 255 -4.00 17.71 -3.39
N THR A 256 -5.33 17.63 -3.24
CA THR A 256 -6.19 16.70 -4.00
C THR A 256 -6.12 16.97 -5.50
N VAL A 257 -6.17 18.25 -5.92
CA VAL A 257 -6.04 18.64 -7.33
C VAL A 257 -4.68 18.25 -7.90
N LYS A 258 -3.58 18.50 -7.17
CA LYS A 258 -2.24 18.07 -7.60
C LYS A 258 -2.15 16.56 -7.82
N LEU A 259 -2.81 15.77 -6.96
CA LEU A 259 -2.85 14.31 -7.10
C LEU A 259 -3.65 13.88 -8.32
N ILE A 260 -4.78 14.54 -8.61
CA ILE A 260 -5.55 14.31 -9.85
C ILE A 260 -4.67 14.61 -11.07
N ASP A 261 -4.00 15.77 -11.09
CA ASP A 261 -3.12 16.17 -12.19
C ASP A 261 -1.96 15.19 -12.40
N MET A 262 -1.41 14.63 -11.31
CA MET A 262 -0.40 13.58 -11.35
C MET A 262 -0.92 12.27 -11.95
N LEU A 263 -2.19 11.92 -11.75
CA LEU A 263 -2.78 10.68 -12.26
C LEU A 263 -3.23 10.76 -13.72
N ASN A 264 -3.60 11.95 -14.21
CA ASN A 264 -4.07 12.16 -15.58
C ASN A 264 -3.23 11.48 -16.67
N PRO A 265 -1.88 11.46 -16.62
CA PRO A 265 -1.06 10.79 -17.62
C PRO A 265 -1.15 9.25 -17.61
N TYR A 266 -1.73 8.66 -16.57
CA TYR A 266 -1.77 7.20 -16.32
C TYR A 266 -3.17 6.62 -16.43
N LEU A 267 -4.19 7.46 -16.62
CA LEU A 267 -5.53 7.00 -16.88
C LEU A 267 -5.55 6.17 -18.17
N SER A 268 -6.27 5.06 -18.13
CA SER A 268 -6.50 4.30 -19.34
C SER A 268 -7.27 5.21 -20.32
N VAL A 269 -6.64 5.56 -21.44
CA VAL A 269 -7.27 6.39 -22.47
C VAL A 269 -8.44 5.60 -23.02
N HIS A 270 -9.64 5.85 -22.51
CA HIS A 270 -10.88 5.55 -23.22
C HIS A 270 -11.00 6.52 -24.40
N GLU A 271 -10.15 6.35 -25.41
CA GLU A 271 -10.31 6.90 -26.75
C GLU A 271 -9.25 6.32 -27.70
N GLY A 272 -9.70 5.43 -28.60
CA GLY A 272 -9.00 5.15 -29.86
C GLY A 272 -8.26 3.82 -29.98
N ASN A 273 -8.94 2.67 -29.87
CA ASN A 273 -8.51 1.44 -30.56
C ASN A 273 -9.68 0.47 -30.86
N LEU A 274 -10.80 1.03 -31.31
CA LEU A 274 -11.93 0.27 -31.89
C LEU A 274 -12.05 0.46 -33.42
N ALA A 275 -11.01 1.00 -34.07
CA ALA A 275 -11.03 1.28 -35.52
C ALA A 275 -10.13 0.38 -36.39
N ASP A 276 -9.15 -0.36 -35.85
CA ASP A 276 -8.20 -1.11 -36.68
C ASP A 276 -8.23 -2.65 -36.54
N SER A 277 -9.19 -3.22 -35.81
CA SER A 277 -9.51 -4.65 -35.97
C SER A 277 -10.50 -4.89 -37.11
N LYS A 278 -10.25 -4.28 -38.28
CA LYS A 278 -10.79 -4.81 -39.53
C LYS A 278 -9.87 -5.93 -40.00
N ILE A 279 -10.28 -7.15 -39.66
CA ILE A 279 -10.29 -8.31 -40.55
C ILE A 279 -9.12 -8.36 -41.54
N SER A 280 -8.08 -9.09 -41.18
CA SER A 280 -7.23 -9.79 -42.13
C SER A 280 -6.99 -11.20 -41.58
N ILE A 281 -7.96 -12.06 -41.88
CA ILE A 281 -7.75 -13.50 -41.91
C ILE A 281 -6.94 -13.78 -43.18
N SER A 282 -5.75 -14.34 -43.02
CA SER A 282 -5.06 -15.15 -44.02
C SER A 282 -4.38 -16.31 -43.32
#